data_AF-A0AAD6I2L2-F1
#
_entry.id   AF-A0AAD6I2L2-F1
#
_cell.length_a   1.000
_cell.length_b   1.000
_cell.length_c   1.000
_cell.angle_alpha   90.00
_cell.angle_beta   90.00
_cell.angle_gamma   90.00
#
_symmetry.space_group_name_H-M   'P 1'
#
loop_
_entity.id
_entity.type
_entity.pdbx_description
1 polymer ?
#
loop_
_entity_poly.entity_id
_entity_poly.type
_entity_poly.pdbx_seq_one_letter_code
_entity_poly.pdbx_strand_id
1 'polypeptide(L)'
;MTDTSAEALAALQELDKEGDLKKRLAIVRISEPISLDGGHSGPSPSKRRSDVSVFEDPTPASLEADLSHYKELFSKLRFSYLEQVTKEKFLRAIVGDPPVIVGHNENTELETQLADVKAELKARKEDARIMIEEMEAMGRDLASRYKNVELQTIQLSTLPASIENLESTIAGLRAKQVANMDPSDPNSSSSSQNLPLPATLSLLAEREAELASLNRQLAAVQNTLPRKTREAEVMERESSVLERRKEEAIMQAREAQRKKQQGESDGLEEMGRWYRGAEMTLKELVGTEA
;
A
#
# COMPACT_ATOMS: atom_id res chain seq x y z
N MET A 1 -23.49 -26.87 22.56
CA MET A 1 -23.66 -25.68 21.70
C MET A 1 -22.35 -25.22 21.06
N THR A 2 -21.19 -25.76 21.44
CA THR A 2 -19.86 -25.46 20.89
C THR A 2 -19.52 -26.21 19.60
N ASP A 3 -20.17 -27.36 19.37
CA ASP A 3 -19.84 -28.24 18.24
C ASP A 3 -20.31 -27.65 16.90
N THR A 4 -21.46 -26.95 16.89
CA THR A 4 -22.04 -26.38 15.68
C THR A 4 -21.21 -25.24 15.07
N SER A 5 -20.50 -24.47 15.90
CA SER A 5 -19.64 -23.37 15.43
C SER A 5 -18.30 -23.87 14.87
N ALA A 6 -17.74 -24.92 15.48
CA ALA A 6 -16.51 -25.54 14.99
C ALA A 6 -16.75 -26.27 13.67
N GLU A 7 -17.89 -26.95 13.54
CA GLU A 7 -18.32 -27.65 12.33
C GLU A 7 -18.60 -26.67 11.17
N ALA A 8 -19.22 -25.51 11.45
CA ALA A 8 -19.42 -24.45 10.47
C ALA A 8 -18.10 -23.82 9.98
N LEU A 9 -17.12 -23.62 10.87
CA LEU A 9 -15.79 -23.14 10.50
C LEU A 9 -15.01 -24.16 9.67
N ALA A 10 -15.13 -25.45 9.98
CA ALA A 10 -14.52 -26.52 9.20
C ALA A 10 -15.12 -26.60 7.79
N ALA A 11 -16.45 -26.49 7.67
CA ALA A 11 -17.14 -26.46 6.37
C ALA A 11 -16.74 -25.23 5.52
N LEU A 12 -16.60 -24.05 6.13
CA LEU A 12 -16.13 -22.84 5.45
C LEU A 12 -14.66 -22.95 5.03
N GLN A 13 -13.81 -23.59 5.83
CA GLN A 13 -12.41 -23.84 5.47
C GLN A 13 -12.27 -24.89 4.35
N GLU A 14 -13.12 -25.91 4.27
CA GLU A 14 -13.15 -26.82 3.11
C GLU A 14 -13.54 -26.07 1.83
N LEU A 15 -14.56 -25.22 1.91
CA LEU A 15 -15.04 -24.39 0.81
C LEU A 15 -13.99 -23.35 0.32
N ASP A 16 -13.15 -22.81 1.22
CA ASP A 16 -12.03 -21.92 0.87
C ASP A 16 -10.80 -22.70 0.35
N LYS A 17 -10.54 -23.92 0.86
CA LYS A 17 -9.47 -24.83 0.37
C LYS A 17 -9.71 -25.32 -1.05
N GLU A 18 -10.97 -25.48 -1.45
CA GLU A 18 -11.31 -25.76 -2.86
C GLU A 18 -10.93 -24.59 -3.79
N GLY A 19 -10.53 -23.42 -3.26
CA GLY A 19 -9.97 -22.30 -4.03
C GLY A 19 -10.94 -21.69 -5.05
N ASP A 20 -12.17 -22.19 -5.04
CA ASP A 20 -13.15 -21.99 -6.08
C ASP A 20 -14.16 -20.92 -5.68
N LEU A 21 -14.36 -20.61 -4.39
CA LEU A 21 -15.30 -19.55 -4.01
C LEU A 21 -14.87 -18.17 -4.48
N LYS A 22 -13.63 -17.76 -4.21
CA LYS A 22 -13.12 -16.45 -4.67
C LYS A 22 -13.07 -16.38 -6.20
N LYS A 23 -12.79 -17.50 -6.87
CA LYS A 23 -12.77 -17.59 -8.35
C LYS A 23 -14.17 -17.66 -8.98
N ARG A 24 -15.15 -18.29 -8.31
CA ARG A 24 -16.55 -18.39 -8.74
C ARG A 24 -17.36 -17.13 -8.45
N LEU A 25 -17.00 -16.39 -7.39
CA LEU A 25 -17.65 -15.14 -6.99
C LEU A 25 -16.96 -13.89 -7.56
N ALA A 26 -15.78 -14.03 -8.17
CA ALA A 26 -15.12 -12.92 -8.86
C ALA A 26 -15.93 -12.52 -10.10
N ILE A 27 -16.35 -11.25 -10.11
CA ILE A 27 -16.94 -10.53 -11.26
C ILE A 27 -16.03 -10.60 -12.52
N VAL A 28 -14.77 -11.01 -12.36
CA VAL A 28 -13.78 -11.24 -13.42
C VAL A 28 -14.25 -12.27 -14.47
N ARG A 29 -15.17 -13.19 -14.15
CA ARG A 29 -15.75 -14.09 -15.18
C ARG A 29 -16.62 -13.38 -16.22
N ILE A 30 -17.11 -12.17 -15.92
CA ILE A 30 -17.86 -11.36 -16.91
C ILE A 30 -16.89 -10.67 -17.89
N SER A 31 -15.62 -10.51 -17.51
CA SER A 31 -14.54 -9.98 -18.36
C SER A 31 -13.75 -11.05 -19.11
N GLU A 32 -14.04 -12.34 -18.90
CA GLU A 32 -13.52 -13.39 -19.78
C GLU A 32 -14.15 -13.22 -21.17
N PRO A 33 -13.35 -13.22 -22.25
CA PRO A 33 -13.89 -13.07 -23.58
C PRO A 33 -14.87 -14.22 -23.83
N ILE A 34 -16.04 -13.91 -24.42
CA ILE A 34 -16.97 -14.89 -24.99
C ILE A 34 -16.28 -15.49 -26.24
N SER A 35 -15.18 -16.18 -26.03
CA SER A 35 -14.49 -16.97 -27.05
C SER A 35 -15.26 -18.26 -27.16
N LEU A 36 -16.29 -18.21 -28.01
CA LEU A 36 -16.88 -19.31 -28.76
C LEU A 36 -16.29 -20.69 -28.40
N ASP A 37 -16.92 -21.36 -27.44
CA ASP A 37 -16.80 -22.81 -27.33
C ASP A 37 -17.61 -23.42 -28.48
N GLY A 38 -16.92 -23.56 -29.60
CA GLY A 38 -17.48 -24.00 -30.88
C GLY A 38 -16.32 -24.41 -31.76
N GLY A 39 -15.74 -25.57 -31.45
CA GLY A 39 -14.59 -26.10 -32.17
C GLY A 39 -14.86 -26.21 -33.66
N HIS A 40 -14.11 -25.47 -34.48
CA HIS A 40 -13.74 -25.88 -35.82
C HIS A 40 -12.40 -25.25 -36.23
N SER A 41 -11.49 -26.14 -36.59
CA SER A 41 -10.15 -25.92 -37.14
C SER A 41 -10.14 -25.19 -38.47
N GLY A 42 -9.16 -24.29 -38.66
CA GLY A 42 -8.69 -23.87 -39.98
C GLY A 42 -7.85 -22.59 -39.94
N PRO A 43 -6.53 -22.64 -40.27
CA PRO A 43 -5.71 -21.44 -40.36
C PRO A 43 -5.91 -20.78 -41.72
N SER A 44 -6.11 -19.45 -41.76
CA SER A 44 -5.96 -18.69 -42.99
C SER A 44 -5.19 -17.39 -42.74
N PRO A 45 -4.21 -17.06 -43.60
CA PRO A 45 -3.31 -15.95 -43.40
C PRO A 45 -3.85 -14.69 -44.08
N SER A 46 -4.27 -13.70 -43.30
CA SER A 46 -4.28 -12.31 -43.79
C SER A 46 -3.99 -11.37 -42.63
N LYS A 47 -2.70 -11.11 -42.53
CA LYS A 47 -2.05 -10.23 -41.57
C LYS A 47 -2.40 -8.78 -41.94
N ARG A 48 -3.54 -8.27 -41.49
CA ARG A 48 -3.76 -6.83 -41.30
C ARG A 48 -3.53 -6.54 -39.82
N ARG A 49 -2.32 -6.07 -39.53
CA ARG A 49 -1.86 -5.73 -38.18
C ARG A 49 -2.69 -4.55 -37.66
N SER A 50 -3.47 -4.81 -36.61
CA SER A 50 -3.76 -3.85 -35.55
C SER A 50 -3.29 -4.52 -34.26
N ASP A 51 -1.98 -4.45 -34.01
CA ASP A 51 -1.38 -4.89 -32.75
C ASP A 51 -1.83 -3.95 -31.64
N VAL A 52 -2.82 -4.37 -30.85
CA VAL A 52 -2.95 -4.04 -29.42
C VAL A 52 -3.38 -5.35 -28.75
N SER A 53 -2.43 -6.28 -28.63
CA SER A 53 -2.60 -7.45 -27.79
C SER A 53 -1.35 -7.62 -26.94
N VAL A 54 -1.17 -6.67 -26.02
CA VAL A 54 -0.47 -6.93 -24.76
C VAL A 54 -1.54 -6.69 -23.70
N PHE A 55 -2.33 -7.74 -23.42
CA PHE A 55 -3.23 -7.78 -22.27
C PHE A 55 -2.36 -7.94 -21.03
N GLU A 56 -1.78 -6.82 -20.60
CA GLU A 56 -1.30 -6.64 -19.24
C GLU A 56 -2.55 -6.43 -18.36
N ASP A 57 -2.58 -7.08 -17.20
CA ASP A 57 -3.74 -7.26 -16.31
C ASP A 57 -4.79 -6.13 -16.40
N PRO A 58 -6.04 -6.42 -16.83
CA PRO A 58 -7.05 -5.39 -17.07
C PRO A 58 -7.36 -4.68 -15.76
N THR A 59 -6.77 -3.50 -15.60
CA THR A 59 -7.07 -2.60 -14.49
C THR A 59 -8.39 -1.89 -14.83
N PRO A 60 -9.28 -1.64 -13.86
CA PRO A 60 -10.59 -1.03 -14.15
C PRO A 60 -10.51 0.28 -14.95
N ALA A 61 -9.41 1.03 -14.80
CA ALA A 61 -9.16 2.26 -15.56
C ALA A 61 -8.76 2.01 -17.04
N SER A 62 -8.09 0.90 -17.38
CA SER A 62 -7.77 0.59 -18.78
C SER A 62 -9.00 0.11 -19.54
N LEU A 63 -9.89 -0.63 -18.88
CA LEU A 63 -11.15 -1.08 -19.48
C LEU A 63 -12.07 0.09 -19.85
N GLU A 64 -12.16 1.12 -19.02
CA GLU A 64 -12.96 2.30 -19.30
C GLU A 64 -12.42 3.08 -20.53
N ALA A 65 -11.09 3.22 -20.62
CA ALA A 65 -10.43 3.85 -21.76
C ALA A 65 -10.71 3.08 -23.06
N ASP A 66 -10.62 1.74 -23.03
CA ASP A 66 -10.88 0.90 -24.20
C ASP A 66 -12.35 0.96 -24.65
N LEU A 67 -13.30 0.92 -23.70
CA LEU A 67 -14.72 1.08 -24.01
C LEU A 67 -15.02 2.44 -24.67
N SER A 68 -14.36 3.50 -24.20
CA SER A 68 -14.49 4.83 -24.81
C SER A 68 -13.94 4.87 -26.25
N HIS A 69 -12.76 4.26 -26.46
CA HIS A 69 -12.13 4.17 -27.78
C HIS A 69 -12.97 3.38 -28.77
N TYR A 70 -13.45 2.20 -28.39
CA TYR A 70 -14.31 1.38 -29.24
C TYR A 70 -15.63 2.07 -29.57
N LYS A 71 -16.24 2.76 -28.60
CA LYS A 71 -17.46 3.54 -28.84
C LYS A 71 -17.25 4.61 -29.92
N GLU A 72 -16.13 5.32 -29.89
CA GLU A 72 -15.80 6.30 -30.91
C GLU A 72 -15.51 5.66 -32.28
N LEU A 73 -14.71 4.59 -32.31
CA LEU A 73 -14.37 3.86 -33.53
C LEU A 73 -15.62 3.31 -34.21
N PHE A 74 -16.50 2.63 -33.47
CA PHE A 74 -17.74 2.08 -34.00
C PHE A 74 -18.72 3.18 -34.40
N SER A 75 -18.74 4.32 -33.72
CA SER A 75 -19.56 5.47 -34.13
C SER A 75 -19.09 6.04 -35.47
N LYS A 76 -17.77 6.20 -35.66
CA LYS A 76 -17.17 6.65 -36.93
C LYS A 76 -17.42 5.63 -38.06
N LEU A 77 -17.22 4.34 -37.76
CA LEU A 77 -17.43 3.26 -38.72
C LEU A 77 -18.91 3.17 -39.14
N ARG A 78 -19.83 3.26 -38.19
CA ARG A 78 -21.27 3.29 -38.46
C ARG A 78 -21.65 4.50 -39.32
N PHE A 79 -21.12 5.70 -39.02
CA PHE A 79 -21.38 6.89 -39.82
C PHE A 79 -20.87 6.72 -41.25
N SER A 80 -19.61 6.31 -41.43
CA SER A 80 -19.01 6.08 -42.74
C SER A 80 -19.75 5.01 -43.55
N TYR A 81 -20.17 3.93 -42.91
CA TYR A 81 -20.92 2.86 -43.57
C TYR A 81 -22.31 3.33 -44.01
N LEU A 82 -23.05 4.00 -43.12
CA LEU A 82 -24.37 4.55 -43.46
C LEU A 82 -24.27 5.57 -44.59
N GLU A 83 -23.27 6.45 -44.55
CA GLU A 83 -23.02 7.43 -45.62
C GLU A 83 -22.69 6.74 -46.95
N GLN A 84 -21.82 5.73 -46.95
CA GLN A 84 -21.45 5.01 -48.16
C GLN A 84 -22.63 4.23 -48.75
N VAL A 85 -23.37 3.48 -47.93
CA VAL A 85 -24.52 2.70 -48.37
C VAL A 85 -25.65 3.60 -48.88
N THR A 86 -25.89 4.74 -48.23
CA THR A 86 -26.90 5.70 -48.71
C THR A 86 -26.50 6.35 -50.02
N LYS A 87 -25.22 6.75 -50.18
CA LYS A 87 -24.70 7.25 -51.46
C LYS A 87 -24.81 6.21 -52.57
N GLU A 88 -24.42 4.96 -52.32
CA GLU A 88 -24.52 3.89 -53.30
C GLU A 88 -25.98 3.60 -53.68
N LYS A 89 -26.87 3.51 -52.68
CA LYS A 89 -28.30 3.27 -52.90
C LYS A 89 -28.94 4.41 -53.69
N PHE A 90 -28.58 5.66 -53.42
CA PHE A 90 -29.05 6.83 -54.17
C PHE A 90 -28.58 6.81 -55.63
N LEU A 91 -27.30 6.55 -55.87
CA LEU A 91 -26.76 6.44 -57.23
C LEU A 91 -27.42 5.28 -57.99
N ARG A 92 -27.61 4.12 -57.34
CA ARG A 92 -28.30 2.98 -57.95
C ARG A 92 -29.77 3.27 -58.25
N ALA A 93 -30.45 4.05 -57.41
CA ALA A 93 -31.86 4.42 -57.64
C ALA A 93 -32.04 5.38 -58.84
N ILE A 94 -31.07 6.27 -59.08
CA ILE A 94 -31.10 7.22 -60.21
C ILE A 94 -30.61 6.60 -61.51
N VAL A 95 -29.59 5.72 -61.44
CA VAL A 95 -28.93 5.13 -62.62
C VAL A 95 -29.56 3.78 -63.01
N GLY A 96 -30.35 3.15 -62.13
CA GLY A 96 -31.04 1.90 -62.41
C GLY A 96 -32.10 2.04 -63.50
N ASP A 97 -32.24 1.02 -64.34
CA ASP A 97 -33.26 0.96 -65.41
C ASP A 97 -34.24 -0.19 -65.10
N PRO A 98 -35.51 0.10 -64.72
CA PRO A 98 -36.15 1.42 -64.63
C PRO A 98 -35.81 2.18 -63.33
N PRO A 99 -35.84 3.53 -63.35
CA PRO A 99 -35.53 4.34 -62.18
C PRO A 99 -36.57 4.11 -61.07
N VAL A 100 -36.08 3.86 -59.85
CA VAL A 100 -36.93 3.59 -58.69
C VAL A 100 -37.44 4.93 -58.14
N ILE A 101 -38.65 5.31 -58.54
CA ILE A 101 -39.36 6.48 -57.99
C ILE A 101 -40.20 5.98 -56.82
N VAL A 102 -39.78 6.29 -55.59
CA VAL A 102 -40.55 5.95 -54.40
C VAL A 102 -41.85 6.75 -54.41
N GLY A 103 -42.98 6.04 -54.47
CA GLY A 103 -44.30 6.67 -54.46
C GLY A 103 -44.64 7.23 -53.08
N HIS A 104 -45.50 8.26 -53.03
CA HIS A 104 -45.99 8.82 -51.76
C HIS A 104 -46.64 7.75 -50.88
N ASN A 105 -47.42 6.83 -51.47
CA ASN A 105 -48.06 5.74 -50.75
C ASN A 105 -47.05 4.78 -50.11
N GLU A 106 -45.99 4.40 -50.83
CA GLU A 106 -44.92 3.54 -50.30
C GLU A 106 -44.16 4.23 -49.15
N ASN A 107 -43.92 5.53 -49.26
CA ASN A 107 -43.35 6.31 -48.15
C ASN A 107 -44.28 6.32 -46.94
N THR A 108 -45.58 6.52 -47.12
CA THR A 108 -46.52 6.50 -45.99
C THR A 108 -46.58 5.12 -45.32
N GLU A 109 -46.54 4.03 -46.10
CA GLU A 109 -46.49 2.67 -45.55
C GLU A 109 -45.19 2.43 -44.77
N LEU A 110 -44.04 2.82 -45.32
CA LEU A 110 -42.75 2.71 -44.64
C LEU A 110 -42.66 3.57 -43.37
N GLU A 111 -43.28 4.75 -43.36
CA GLU A 111 -43.37 5.60 -42.17
C GLU A 111 -44.20 4.95 -41.06
N THR A 112 -45.30 4.28 -41.40
CA THR A 112 -46.10 3.54 -40.41
C THR A 112 -45.33 2.36 -39.82
N GLN A 113 -44.67 1.56 -40.66
CA GLN A 113 -43.83 0.44 -40.20
C GLN A 113 -42.66 0.92 -39.33
N LEU A 114 -42.02 2.05 -39.70
CA LEU A 114 -40.98 2.66 -38.89
C LEU A 114 -41.51 3.16 -37.54
N ALA A 115 -42.74 3.69 -37.51
CA ALA A 115 -43.36 4.11 -36.26
C ALA A 115 -43.57 2.92 -35.32
N ASP A 116 -44.07 1.80 -35.83
CA ASP A 116 -44.31 0.57 -35.07
C ASP A 116 -42.99 -0.02 -34.53
N VAL A 117 -41.99 -0.20 -35.39
CA VAL A 117 -40.67 -0.72 -34.99
C VAL A 117 -39.98 0.21 -34.00
N LYS A 118 -40.17 1.54 -34.15
CA LYS A 118 -39.61 2.52 -33.20
C LYS A 118 -40.32 2.48 -31.86
N ALA A 119 -41.63 2.21 -31.82
CA ALA A 119 -42.36 1.99 -30.59
C ALA A 119 -41.89 0.71 -29.88
N GLU A 120 -41.74 -0.39 -30.61
CA GLU A 120 -41.22 -1.66 -30.08
C GLU A 120 -39.78 -1.50 -29.55
N LEU A 121 -38.91 -0.82 -30.30
CA LEU A 121 -37.54 -0.54 -29.87
C LEU A 121 -37.50 0.31 -28.59
N LYS A 122 -38.41 1.27 -28.45
CA LYS A 122 -38.51 2.08 -27.22
C LYS A 122 -38.96 1.24 -26.03
N ALA A 123 -39.96 0.38 -26.21
CA ALA A 123 -40.42 -0.53 -25.17
C ALA A 123 -39.27 -1.45 -24.71
N ARG A 124 -38.58 -2.12 -25.65
CA ARG A 124 -37.45 -3.01 -25.30
C ARG A 124 -36.28 -2.28 -24.64
N LYS A 125 -36.02 -1.02 -25.01
CA LYS A 125 -35.00 -0.20 -24.34
C LYS A 125 -35.37 0.11 -22.90
N GLU A 126 -36.65 0.36 -22.65
CA GLU A 126 -37.15 0.60 -21.31
C GLU A 126 -37.08 -0.67 -20.47
N ASP A 127 -37.49 -1.81 -21.01
CA ASP A 127 -37.36 -3.11 -20.33
C ASP A 127 -35.90 -3.43 -19.96
N ALA A 128 -34.98 -3.20 -20.90
CA ALA A 128 -33.55 -3.38 -20.66
C ALA A 128 -33.01 -2.41 -19.60
N ARG A 129 -33.49 -1.16 -19.58
CA ARG A 129 -33.12 -0.17 -18.57
C ARG A 129 -33.56 -0.62 -17.17
N ILE A 130 -34.80 -1.07 -17.03
CA ILE A 130 -35.33 -1.59 -15.76
C ILE A 130 -34.53 -2.81 -15.29
N MET A 131 -34.25 -3.76 -16.18
CA MET A 131 -33.46 -4.94 -15.86
C MET A 131 -32.03 -4.61 -15.40
N ILE A 132 -31.40 -3.60 -16.00
CA ILE A 132 -30.08 -3.11 -15.57
C ILE A 132 -30.17 -2.48 -14.17
N GLU A 133 -31.18 -1.64 -13.92
CA GLU A 133 -31.38 -1.02 -12.60
C GLU A 133 -31.60 -2.08 -11.50
N GLU A 134 -32.40 -3.11 -11.78
CA GLU A 134 -32.60 -4.25 -10.88
C GLU A 134 -31.31 -5.04 -10.64
N MET A 135 -30.55 -5.32 -11.70
CA MET A 135 -29.28 -6.03 -11.61
C MET A 135 -28.25 -5.24 -10.79
N GLU A 136 -28.17 -3.92 -10.96
CA GLU A 136 -27.32 -3.06 -10.15
C GLU A 136 -27.74 -3.05 -8.68
N ALA A 137 -29.04 -2.97 -8.40
CA ALA A 137 -29.56 -3.03 -7.05
C ALA A 137 -29.21 -4.36 -6.36
N MET A 138 -29.44 -5.48 -7.05
CA MET A 138 -29.06 -6.81 -6.57
C MET A 138 -27.54 -6.95 -6.38
N GLY A 139 -26.74 -6.41 -7.31
CA GLY A 139 -25.28 -6.41 -7.21
C GLY A 139 -24.77 -5.64 -5.99
N ARG A 140 -25.35 -4.48 -5.69
CA ARG A 140 -25.01 -3.68 -4.49
C ARG A 140 -25.41 -4.40 -3.19
N ASP A 141 -26.59 -5.00 -3.15
CA ASP A 141 -27.06 -5.77 -1.99
C ASP A 141 -26.17 -7.01 -1.75
N LEU A 142 -25.85 -7.76 -2.80
CA LEU A 142 -24.94 -8.90 -2.73
C LEU A 142 -23.56 -8.51 -2.18
N ALA A 143 -22.98 -7.41 -2.69
CA ALA A 143 -21.69 -6.91 -2.23
C ALA A 143 -21.72 -6.52 -0.74
N SER A 144 -22.79 -5.88 -0.29
CA SER A 144 -22.99 -5.54 1.12
C SER A 144 -23.08 -6.80 2.01
N ARG A 145 -23.86 -7.79 1.58
CA ARG A 145 -24.00 -9.07 2.30
C ARG A 145 -22.67 -9.83 2.36
N TYR A 146 -21.94 -9.89 1.26
CA TYR A 146 -20.63 -10.53 1.21
C TYR A 146 -19.65 -9.90 2.20
N LYS A 147 -19.59 -8.56 2.23
CA LYS A 147 -18.76 -7.82 3.18
C LYS A 147 -19.14 -8.11 4.65
N ASN A 148 -20.43 -8.24 4.94
CA ASN A 148 -20.89 -8.60 6.29
C ASN A 148 -20.44 -10.01 6.67
N VAL A 149 -20.62 -10.99 5.78
CA VAL A 149 -20.16 -12.38 6.00
C VAL A 149 -18.65 -12.43 6.18
N GLU A 150 -17.87 -11.67 5.42
CA GLU A 150 -16.42 -11.58 5.57
C GLU A 150 -16.04 -11.05 6.96
N LEU A 151 -16.67 -9.97 7.43
CA LEU A 151 -16.46 -9.44 8.78
C LEU A 151 -16.81 -10.44 9.86
N GLN A 152 -17.96 -11.13 9.74
CA GLN A 152 -18.37 -12.16 10.68
C GLN A 152 -17.40 -13.34 10.68
N THR A 153 -16.87 -13.72 9.52
CA THR A 153 -15.87 -14.80 9.38
C THR A 153 -14.57 -14.43 10.09
N ILE A 154 -14.11 -13.18 9.96
CA ILE A 154 -12.93 -12.68 10.69
C ILE A 154 -13.19 -12.68 12.21
N GLN A 155 -14.38 -12.25 12.64
CA GLN A 155 -14.74 -12.30 14.07
C GLN A 155 -14.75 -13.74 14.59
N LEU A 156 -15.34 -14.67 13.86
CA LEU A 156 -15.39 -16.08 14.23
C LEU A 156 -14.01 -16.75 14.22
N SER A 157 -13.07 -16.31 13.38
CA SER A 157 -11.70 -16.86 13.38
C SER A 157 -10.85 -16.36 14.54
N THR A 158 -11.13 -15.15 15.04
CA THR A 158 -10.43 -14.56 16.20
C THR A 158 -11.01 -14.98 17.56
N LEU A 159 -12.30 -15.37 17.60
CA LEU A 159 -13.00 -15.74 18.82
C LEU A 159 -12.33 -16.90 19.59
N PRO A 160 -11.90 -18.02 18.96
CA PRO A 160 -11.30 -19.15 19.66
C PRO A 160 -10.03 -18.78 20.41
N ALA A 161 -9.14 -18.00 19.78
CA ALA A 161 -7.92 -17.51 20.42
C ALA A 161 -8.24 -16.59 21.62
N SER A 162 -9.27 -15.75 21.50
CA SER A 162 -9.74 -14.94 22.63
C SER A 162 -10.29 -15.80 23.77
N ILE A 163 -11.02 -16.87 23.45
CA ILE A 163 -11.56 -17.80 24.46
C ILE A 163 -10.41 -18.51 25.17
N GLU A 164 -9.43 -19.06 24.45
CA GLU A 164 -8.26 -19.72 25.03
C GLU A 164 -7.46 -18.79 25.93
N ASN A 165 -7.28 -17.53 25.52
CA ASN A 165 -6.64 -16.50 26.35
C ASN A 165 -7.44 -16.21 27.62
N LEU A 166 -8.77 -16.12 27.53
CA LEU A 166 -9.64 -15.92 28.69
C LEU A 166 -9.63 -17.15 29.62
N GLU A 167 -9.63 -18.36 29.08
CA GLU A 167 -9.56 -19.59 29.86
C GLU A 167 -8.20 -19.71 30.58
N SER A 168 -7.10 -19.39 29.90
CA SER A 168 -5.76 -19.35 30.49
C SER A 168 -5.64 -18.30 31.59
N THR A 169 -6.19 -17.09 31.38
CA THR A 169 -6.20 -16.06 32.43
C THR A 169 -7.06 -16.44 33.62
N ILE A 170 -8.24 -17.04 33.41
CA ILE A 170 -9.08 -17.57 34.48
C ILE A 170 -8.35 -18.69 35.25
N ALA A 171 -7.71 -19.62 34.55
CA ALA A 171 -6.92 -20.68 35.17
C ALA A 171 -5.76 -20.10 36.00
N GLY A 172 -5.04 -19.12 35.46
CA GLY A 172 -3.97 -18.42 36.17
C GLY A 172 -4.46 -17.64 37.40
N LEU A 173 -5.61 -16.98 37.31
CA LEU A 173 -6.22 -16.29 38.46
C LEU A 173 -6.67 -17.27 39.53
N ARG A 174 -7.30 -18.38 39.15
CA ARG A 174 -7.68 -19.45 40.09
C ARG A 174 -6.44 -20.08 40.75
N ALA A 175 -5.38 -20.34 39.98
CA ALA A 175 -4.12 -20.86 40.54
C ALA A 175 -3.49 -19.87 41.53
N LYS A 176 -3.47 -18.57 41.21
CA LYS A 176 -3.02 -17.51 42.14
C LYS A 176 -3.90 -17.41 43.38
N GLN A 177 -5.21 -17.57 43.24
CA GLN A 177 -6.14 -17.57 44.36
C GLN A 177 -5.89 -18.77 45.28
N VAL A 178 -5.72 -19.97 44.72
CA VAL A 178 -5.42 -21.19 45.48
C VAL A 178 -4.04 -21.11 46.14
N ALA A 179 -3.01 -20.63 45.42
CA ALA A 179 -1.67 -20.44 45.97
C ALA A 179 -1.64 -19.40 47.10
N ASN A 180 -2.49 -18.37 47.04
CA ASN A 180 -2.66 -17.42 48.14
C ASN A 180 -3.68 -17.90 49.20
N MET A 181 -4.34 -19.03 49.02
CA MET A 181 -5.27 -19.63 49.99
C MET A 181 -4.63 -20.75 50.81
N ASP A 182 -3.30 -20.94 50.79
CA ASP A 182 -2.64 -21.84 51.75
C ASP A 182 -2.90 -21.33 53.18
N PRO A 183 -3.69 -22.04 54.00
CA PRO A 183 -4.05 -21.61 55.35
C PRO A 183 -2.87 -21.69 56.33
N SER A 184 -1.71 -22.18 55.88
CA SER A 184 -0.53 -22.44 56.70
C SER A 184 0.50 -21.31 56.67
N ASP A 185 0.38 -20.34 55.76
CA ASP A 185 1.36 -19.27 55.57
C ASP A 185 0.77 -17.86 55.86
N PRO A 186 1.07 -17.26 57.03
CA PRO A 186 0.51 -15.97 57.45
C PRO A 186 0.97 -14.76 56.61
N ASN A 187 1.92 -14.94 55.68
CA ASN A 187 2.43 -13.91 54.78
C ASN A 187 1.88 -13.99 53.34
N SER A 188 0.89 -14.85 53.08
CA SER A 188 0.21 -14.92 51.79
C SER A 188 -0.40 -13.56 51.39
N SER A 189 -0.26 -13.17 50.12
CA SER A 189 -0.73 -11.88 49.59
C SER A 189 -2.26 -11.69 49.66
N SER A 190 -3.03 -12.76 49.90
CA SER A 190 -4.47 -12.67 50.24
C SER A 190 -4.74 -12.06 51.60
N SER A 191 -3.76 -12.06 52.51
CA SER A 191 -3.83 -11.36 53.80
C SER A 191 -4.08 -9.88 53.59
N SER A 192 -3.39 -9.25 52.61
CA SER A 192 -3.52 -7.81 52.30
C SER A 192 -4.91 -7.40 51.78
N GLN A 193 -5.61 -8.30 51.08
CA GLN A 193 -6.95 -8.06 50.53
C GLN A 193 -8.07 -8.35 51.54
N ASN A 194 -7.78 -9.09 52.61
CA ASN A 194 -8.70 -9.39 53.72
C ASN A 194 -8.26 -8.72 55.04
N LEU A 195 -7.49 -7.64 54.98
CA LEU A 195 -7.07 -6.93 56.18
C LEU A 195 -8.27 -6.24 56.85
N PRO A 196 -8.33 -6.25 58.20
CA PRO A 196 -9.28 -5.41 58.91
C PRO A 196 -8.99 -3.93 58.61
N LEU A 197 -10.04 -3.09 58.61
CA LEU A 197 -9.97 -1.68 58.21
C LEU A 197 -8.76 -0.89 58.79
N PRO A 198 -8.38 -1.03 60.08
CA PRO A 198 -7.21 -0.33 60.61
C PRO A 198 -5.89 -0.71 59.93
N ALA A 199 -5.70 -1.99 59.58
CA ALA A 199 -4.52 -2.48 58.89
C ALA A 199 -4.48 -2.03 57.41
N THR A 200 -5.64 -1.86 56.77
CA THR A 200 -5.70 -1.28 55.42
C THR A 200 -5.28 0.19 55.41
N LEU A 201 -5.70 0.96 56.43
CA LEU A 201 -5.36 2.38 56.53
C LEU A 201 -3.87 2.60 56.81
N SER A 202 -3.24 1.75 57.63
CA SER A 202 -1.79 1.82 57.85
C SER A 202 -1.00 1.49 56.59
N LEU A 203 -1.40 0.45 55.85
CA LEU A 203 -0.78 0.08 54.58
C LEU A 203 -0.94 1.19 53.54
N LEU A 204 -2.11 1.83 53.48
CA LEU A 204 -2.38 2.94 52.57
C LEU A 204 -1.47 4.13 52.90
N ALA A 205 -1.33 4.50 54.19
CA ALA A 205 -0.45 5.57 54.61
C ALA A 205 1.04 5.30 54.28
N GLU A 206 1.49 4.05 54.44
CA GLU A 206 2.84 3.63 54.04
C GLU A 206 3.06 3.79 52.53
N ARG A 207 2.11 3.31 51.71
CA ARG A 207 2.19 3.44 50.25
C ARG A 207 2.09 4.88 49.77
N GLU A 208 1.29 5.72 50.42
CA GLU A 208 1.25 7.16 50.15
C GLU A 208 2.58 7.83 50.48
N ALA A 209 3.25 7.42 51.57
CA ALA A 209 4.59 7.93 51.92
C ALA A 209 5.65 7.48 50.91
N GLU A 210 5.60 6.23 50.45
CA GLU A 210 6.45 5.71 49.38
C GLU A 210 6.24 6.47 48.06
N LEU A 211 4.99 6.69 47.65
CA LEU A 211 4.65 7.47 46.46
C LEU A 211 5.14 8.92 46.57
N ALA A 212 4.99 9.54 47.75
CA ALA A 212 5.51 10.88 47.98
C ALA A 212 7.05 10.92 47.92
N SER A 213 7.73 9.89 48.43
CA SER A 213 9.19 9.74 48.31
C SER A 213 9.62 9.60 46.86
N LEU A 214 8.96 8.73 46.09
CA LEU A 214 9.24 8.51 44.68
C LEU A 214 9.03 9.78 43.86
N ASN A 215 7.92 10.50 44.11
CA ASN A 215 7.64 11.77 43.45
C ASN A 215 8.71 12.84 43.75
N ARG A 216 9.24 12.89 44.97
CA ARG A 216 10.38 13.78 45.30
C ARG A 216 11.64 13.38 44.54
N GLN A 217 11.94 12.10 44.44
CA GLN A 217 13.08 11.61 43.66
C GLN A 217 12.92 11.94 42.17
N LEU A 218 11.73 11.75 41.62
CA LEU A 218 11.41 12.06 40.23
C LEU A 218 11.56 13.56 39.95
N ALA A 219 11.06 14.42 40.85
CA ALA A 219 11.25 15.87 40.75
C ALA A 219 12.74 16.27 40.84
N ALA A 220 13.52 15.63 41.71
CA ALA A 220 14.97 15.89 41.81
C ALA A 220 15.71 15.47 40.53
N VAL A 221 15.36 14.33 39.94
CA VAL A 221 15.92 13.87 38.66
C VAL A 221 15.50 14.81 37.52
N GLN A 222 14.24 15.22 37.45
CA GLN A 222 13.75 16.17 36.44
C GLN A 222 14.45 17.52 36.53
N ASN A 223 14.75 18.02 37.74
CA ASN A 223 15.49 19.27 37.93
C ASN A 223 16.98 19.16 37.56
N THR A 224 17.59 17.98 37.70
CA THR A 224 19.01 17.76 37.39
C THR A 224 19.27 17.39 35.93
N LEU A 225 18.29 16.78 35.25
CA LEU A 225 18.34 16.40 33.84
C LEU A 225 18.71 17.54 32.89
N PRO A 226 18.08 18.74 32.91
CA PRO A 226 18.42 19.82 31.98
C PRO A 226 19.84 20.37 32.16
N ARG A 227 20.38 20.28 33.38
CA ARG A 227 21.77 20.66 33.64
C ARG A 227 22.71 19.61 33.04
N LYS A 228 22.43 18.32 33.24
CA LYS A 228 23.23 17.23 32.69
C LYS A 228 23.17 17.14 31.17
N THR A 229 22.03 17.46 30.55
CA THR A 229 21.95 17.55 29.09
C THR A 229 22.80 18.70 28.55
N ARG A 230 22.77 19.88 29.19
CA ARG A 230 23.65 20.99 28.81
C ARG A 230 25.13 20.66 28.97
N GLU A 231 25.51 20.00 30.08
CA GLU A 231 26.88 19.52 30.30
C GLU A 231 27.29 18.53 29.19
N ALA A 232 26.42 17.59 28.80
CA ALA A 232 26.69 16.65 27.72
C ALA A 232 26.82 17.32 26.34
N GLU A 233 25.95 18.27 26.00
CA GLU A 233 26.04 19.04 24.75
C GLU A 233 27.34 19.84 24.66
N VAL A 234 27.83 20.40 25.77
CA VAL A 234 29.11 21.12 25.81
C VAL A 234 30.26 20.15 25.53
N MET A 235 30.28 18.99 26.20
CA MET A 235 31.30 17.96 25.96
C MET A 235 31.26 17.45 24.52
N GLU A 236 30.07 17.27 23.92
CA GLU A 236 29.92 16.87 22.52
C GLU A 236 30.49 17.92 21.55
N ARG A 237 30.23 19.22 21.80
CA ARG A 237 30.81 20.30 21.03
C ARG A 237 32.34 20.30 21.15
N GLU A 238 32.89 20.15 22.34
CA GLU A 238 34.33 20.06 22.56
C GLU A 238 34.94 18.84 21.84
N SER A 239 34.33 17.67 21.95
CA SER A 239 34.74 16.46 21.22
C SER A 239 34.70 16.67 19.71
N SER A 240 33.69 17.35 19.17
CA SER A 240 33.61 17.64 17.72
C SER A 240 34.75 18.54 17.23
N VAL A 241 35.18 19.51 18.05
CA VAL A 241 36.32 20.37 17.73
C VAL A 241 37.63 19.58 17.80
N LEU A 242 37.78 18.70 18.79
CA LEU A 242 38.95 17.84 18.92
C LEU A 242 39.06 16.82 17.78
N GLU A 243 37.95 16.22 17.34
CA GLU A 243 37.94 15.32 16.19
C GLU A 243 38.31 16.05 14.90
N ARG A 244 37.79 17.27 14.65
CA ARG A 244 38.25 18.08 13.49
C ARG A 244 39.74 18.39 13.53
N ARG A 245 40.27 18.79 14.69
CA ARG A 245 41.72 19.03 14.86
C ARG A 245 42.55 17.76 14.62
N LYS A 246 42.04 16.61 15.06
CA LYS A 246 42.67 15.31 14.80
C LYS A 246 42.65 14.97 13.32
N GLU A 247 41.53 15.16 12.63
CA GLU A 247 41.42 14.96 11.18
C GLU A 247 42.38 15.87 10.40
N GLU A 248 42.44 17.17 10.74
CA GLU A 248 43.39 18.13 10.16
C GLU A 248 44.84 17.70 10.38
N ALA A 249 45.20 17.30 11.61
CA ALA A 249 46.55 16.81 11.91
C ALA A 249 46.88 15.51 11.14
N ILE A 250 45.92 14.60 10.99
CA ILE A 250 46.09 13.38 10.18
C ILE A 250 46.27 13.73 8.70
N MET A 251 45.51 14.68 8.16
CA MET A 251 45.67 15.15 6.79
C MET A 251 47.05 15.78 6.58
N GLN A 252 47.47 16.69 7.47
CA GLN A 252 48.81 17.29 7.42
C GLN A 252 49.92 16.24 7.48
N ALA A 253 49.79 15.24 8.37
CA ALA A 253 50.76 14.15 8.46
C ALA A 253 50.79 13.29 7.19
N ARG A 254 49.63 12.97 6.60
CA ARG A 254 49.52 12.23 5.34
C ARG A 254 50.08 13.01 4.16
N GLU A 255 49.84 14.31 4.09
CA GLU A 255 50.38 15.18 3.06
C GLU A 255 51.90 15.31 3.18
N ALA A 256 52.44 15.48 4.39
CA ALA A 256 53.88 15.46 4.63
C ALA A 256 54.52 14.12 4.22
N GLN A 257 53.87 12.99 4.56
CA GLN A 257 54.30 11.66 4.13
C GLN A 257 54.23 11.50 2.60
N ARG A 258 53.18 12.02 1.95
CA ARG A 258 53.02 12.00 0.49
C ARG A 258 54.11 12.83 -0.20
N LYS A 259 54.39 14.04 0.28
CA LYS A 259 55.47 14.90 -0.24
C LYS A 259 56.83 14.23 -0.12
N LYS A 260 57.11 13.60 1.02
CA LYS A 260 58.32 12.78 1.24
C LYS A 260 58.41 11.60 0.26
N GLN A 261 57.30 10.93 -0.05
CA GLN A 261 57.27 9.81 -1.00
C GLN A 261 57.37 10.26 -2.47
N GLN A 262 56.85 11.44 -2.81
CA GLN A 262 56.91 12.02 -4.15
C GLN A 262 58.24 12.75 -4.43
N GLY A 263 59.15 12.81 -3.44
CA GLY A 263 60.46 13.44 -3.59
C GLY A 263 60.40 14.96 -3.71
N GLU A 264 59.26 15.57 -3.37
CA GLU A 264 59.10 17.01 -3.31
C GLU A 264 59.85 17.48 -2.05
N SER A 265 60.97 18.19 -2.26
CA SER A 265 61.84 18.69 -1.18
C SER A 265 61.00 19.51 -0.21
N ASP A 266 61.12 19.24 1.08
CA ASP A 266 60.48 20.06 2.12
C ASP A 266 60.86 21.53 1.88
N GLY A 267 59.88 22.43 1.82
CA GLY A 267 60.14 23.85 1.54
C GLY A 267 61.11 24.47 2.54
N LEU A 268 61.22 23.87 3.74
CA LEU A 268 62.24 24.20 4.73
C LEU A 268 63.67 23.85 4.29
N GLU A 269 63.88 22.71 3.63
CA GLU A 269 65.19 22.33 3.08
C GLU A 269 65.57 23.20 1.88
N GLU A 270 64.61 23.55 1.02
CA GLU A 270 64.86 24.48 -0.10
C GLU A 270 65.22 25.87 0.40
N MET A 271 64.47 26.41 1.37
CA MET A 271 64.81 27.68 2.01
C MET A 271 66.15 27.59 2.75
N GLY A 272 66.45 26.49 3.43
CA GLY A 272 67.74 26.27 4.07
C GLY A 272 68.91 26.19 3.09
N ARG A 273 68.70 25.62 1.89
CA ARG A 273 69.67 25.64 0.79
C ARG A 273 69.82 27.04 0.19
N TRP A 274 68.72 27.77 0.02
CA TRP A 274 68.74 29.14 -0.46
C TRP A 274 69.46 30.07 0.52
N TYR A 275 69.15 29.98 1.82
CA TYR A 275 69.86 30.74 2.86
C TYR A 275 71.34 30.38 2.95
N ARG A 276 71.71 29.09 2.83
CA ARG A 276 73.12 28.70 2.73
C ARG A 276 73.79 29.24 1.47
N GLY A 277 73.09 29.23 0.34
CA GLY A 277 73.58 29.85 -0.91
C GLY A 277 73.77 31.37 -0.77
N ALA A 278 72.79 32.05 -0.17
CA ALA A 278 72.86 33.48 0.13
C ALA A 278 73.94 33.82 1.16
N GLU A 279 74.14 32.96 2.16
CA GLU A 279 75.24 33.08 3.12
C GLU A 279 76.60 32.92 2.43
N MET A 280 76.74 31.95 1.52
CA MET A 280 77.97 31.76 0.75
C MET A 280 78.26 32.96 -0.17
N THR A 281 77.27 33.49 -0.88
CA THR A 281 77.47 34.68 -1.73
C THR A 281 77.78 35.93 -0.90
N LEU A 282 77.14 36.10 0.27
CA LEU A 282 77.47 37.15 1.22
C LEU A 282 78.90 36.99 1.78
N LYS A 283 79.33 35.77 2.10
CA LYS A 283 80.71 35.47 2.55
C LYS A 283 81.75 35.77 1.48
N GLU A 284 81.49 35.44 0.21
CA GLU A 284 82.35 35.81 -0.93
C GLU A 284 82.44 37.33 -1.12
N LEU A 285 81.33 38.06 -0.95
CA LEU A 285 81.28 39.52 -1.09
C LEU A 285 81.97 40.27 0.05
N VAL A 286 81.96 39.70 1.26
CA VAL A 286 82.54 40.32 2.47
C VAL A 286 83.96 39.83 2.76
N GLY A 287 84.47 38.85 2.01
CA GLY A 287 85.87 38.42 2.07
C GLY A 287 86.27 37.78 3.40
N THR A 288 85.34 37.14 4.09
CA THR A 288 85.60 36.43 5.35
C THR A 288 85.54 34.92 5.11
N GLU A 289 86.70 34.28 4.91
CA GLU A 289 86.82 32.82 4.94
C GLU A 289 86.73 32.30 6.38
N ALA A 290 85.81 31.36 6.62
CA ALA A 290 85.87 30.29 7.63
C ALA A 290 84.72 29.28 7.40
#